data_AF-A0AAD3E4Z2-F1
#
_entry.id   AF-A0AAD3E4Z2-F1
#
_cell.length_a   1.000
_cell.length_b   1.000
_cell.length_c   1.000
_cell.angle_alpha   90.00
_cell.angle_beta   90.00
_cell.angle_gamma   90.00
#
_symmetry.space_group_name_H-M   'P 1'
#
loop_
_entity.id
_entity.type
_entity.pdbx_description
1 polymer ?
#
loop_
_entity_poly.entity_id
_entity_poly.type
_entity_poly.pdbx_seq_one_letter_code
_entity_poly.pdbx_strand_id
1 'polypeptide(L)'
;MEFFTIGAVITLCAHVWEAVDMIEDSKLGLDHLAQQVHNVQDKLIEAQDLLPQDELKSESVQKAIKGIQDALRECHKVVCKVTKTKPLGRFFMAGKILMKIKTAGTHLSRSLDNLMATLAIRDRNDMRHLRDQTLEICNALLNMRLEQLNAMSRAESQLRRELEVSPTQDFQATLQQ
;
A
#
# COMPACT_ATOMS: atom_id res chain seq x y z
N MET A 1 22.57 -8.66 0.79
CA MET A 1 21.38 -9.29 0.19
C MET A 1 21.28 -8.79 -1.24
N GLU A 2 21.27 -9.68 -2.23
CA GLU A 2 20.90 -9.29 -3.60
C GLU A 2 19.38 -9.21 -3.66
N PHE A 3 18.85 -8.03 -4.01
CA PHE A 3 17.44 -7.83 -4.26
C PHE A 3 17.13 -8.19 -5.71
N PHE A 4 16.10 -9.00 -5.93
CA PHE A 4 15.64 -9.35 -7.26
C PHE A 4 14.74 -8.25 -7.79
N THR A 5 15.04 -7.75 -8.98
CA THR A 5 14.22 -6.71 -9.61
C THR A 5 12.99 -7.34 -10.25
N ILE A 6 11.81 -6.84 -9.88
CA ILE A 6 10.53 -7.30 -10.44
C ILE A 6 10.53 -7.20 -11.97
N GLY A 7 11.15 -6.14 -12.52
CA GLY A 7 11.33 -5.95 -13.95
C GLY A 7 12.14 -7.06 -14.65
N ALA A 8 13.16 -7.62 -13.99
CA ALA A 8 13.91 -8.74 -14.56
C ALA A 8 13.07 -10.03 -14.62
N VAL A 9 12.15 -10.22 -13.65
CA VAL A 9 11.25 -11.36 -13.63
C VAL A 9 10.13 -11.20 -14.67
N ILE A 10 9.59 -9.99 -14.83
CA ILE A 10 8.64 -9.65 -15.90
C ILE A 10 9.25 -9.94 -17.28
N THR A 11 10.50 -9.51 -17.51
CA THR A 11 11.23 -9.79 -18.75
C THR A 11 11.41 -11.29 -18.98
N LEU A 12 11.67 -12.05 -17.91
CA LEU A 12 11.79 -13.51 -18.00
C LEU A 12 10.46 -14.19 -18.35
N CYS A 13 9.33 -13.67 -17.87
CA CYS A 13 8.01 -14.14 -18.31
C CYS A 13 7.84 -13.98 -19.83
N ALA A 14 8.17 -12.81 -20.37
CA ALA A 14 8.07 -12.54 -21.80
C ALA A 14 8.92 -13.52 -22.62
N HIS A 15 10.18 -13.73 -22.25
CA HIS A 15 11.05 -14.70 -22.94
C HIS A 15 10.53 -16.14 -22.87
N VAL A 16 9.95 -16.56 -21.73
CA VAL A 16 9.35 -17.89 -21.61
C VAL A 16 8.13 -18.01 -22.50
N TRP A 17 7.28 -16.98 -22.55
CA TRP A 17 6.10 -16.95 -23.41
C TRP A 17 6.48 -17.04 -24.89
N GLU A 18 7.43 -16.23 -25.35
CA GLU A 18 7.96 -16.28 -26.72
C GLU A 18 8.54 -17.66 -27.05
N ALA A 19 9.32 -18.24 -26.14
CA ALA A 19 9.90 -19.56 -26.33
C ALA A 19 8.84 -20.68 -26.45
N VAL A 20 7.69 -20.50 -25.79
CA VAL A 20 6.56 -21.43 -25.89
C VAL A 20 5.81 -21.24 -27.21
N ASP A 21 5.58 -20.00 -27.65
CA ASP A 21 4.88 -19.68 -28.89
C ASP A 21 5.64 -20.15 -30.14
N MET A 22 6.97 -20.12 -30.08
CA MET A 22 7.87 -20.60 -31.14
C MET A 22 7.88 -22.14 -31.32
N ILE A 23 7.15 -22.90 -30.49
CA ILE A 23 7.04 -24.36 -30.64
C ILE A 23 5.85 -24.68 -31.56
N GLU A 24 6.16 -24.95 -32.83
CA GLU A 24 5.17 -25.22 -33.88
C GLU A 24 4.42 -26.56 -33.68
N ASP A 25 5.06 -27.57 -33.07
CA ASP A 25 4.52 -28.93 -32.91
C ASP A 25 3.96 -29.21 -31.51
N SER A 26 2.66 -29.53 -31.43
CA SER A 26 1.92 -29.95 -30.22
C SER A 26 1.73 -28.85 -29.16
N LYS A 27 0.81 -27.92 -29.44
CA LYS A 27 0.35 -26.86 -28.52
C LYS A 27 -0.41 -27.36 -27.27
N LEU A 28 -0.84 -28.62 -27.26
CA LEU A 28 -1.56 -29.24 -26.14
C LEU A 28 -0.72 -29.27 -24.86
N GLY A 29 -1.03 -28.36 -23.93
CA GLY A 29 -0.37 -28.19 -22.63
C GLY A 29 0.63 -27.03 -22.56
N LEU A 30 1.14 -26.59 -23.72
CA LEU A 30 2.03 -25.43 -23.84
C LEU A 30 1.23 -24.11 -23.85
N ASP A 31 0.06 -24.07 -24.49
CA ASP A 31 -0.82 -22.90 -24.44
C ASP A 31 -1.25 -22.57 -23.00
N HIS A 32 -1.54 -23.61 -22.21
CA HIS A 32 -1.89 -23.43 -20.81
C HIS A 32 -0.71 -22.92 -19.99
N LEU A 33 0.52 -23.33 -20.33
CA LEU A 33 1.74 -22.84 -19.72
C LEU A 33 1.97 -21.35 -20.04
N ALA A 34 1.84 -20.98 -21.32
CA ALA A 34 1.92 -19.60 -21.77
C ALA A 34 0.90 -18.71 -21.04
N GLN A 35 -0.35 -19.15 -20.93
CA GLN A 35 -1.38 -18.42 -20.19
C GLN A 35 -1.03 -18.25 -18.70
N GLN A 36 -0.48 -19.27 -18.04
CA GLN A 36 -0.09 -19.16 -16.63
C GLN A 36 1.10 -18.20 -16.45
N VAL A 37 2.06 -18.21 -17.38
CA VAL A 37 3.19 -17.26 -17.38
C VAL A 37 2.68 -15.83 -17.54
N HIS A 38 1.72 -15.61 -18.44
CA HIS A 38 1.08 -14.31 -18.62
C HIS A 38 0.37 -13.84 -17.36
N ASN A 39 -0.44 -14.70 -16.74
CA ASN A 39 -1.13 -14.35 -15.49
C ASN A 39 -0.16 -13.97 -14.36
N VAL A 40 1.01 -14.63 -14.28
CA VAL A 40 2.05 -14.27 -13.31
C VAL A 40 2.71 -12.94 -13.67
N GLN A 41 2.95 -12.69 -14.96
CA GLN A 41 3.47 -11.42 -15.45
C GLN A 41 2.55 -10.25 -15.10
N ASP A 42 1.25 -10.38 -15.35
CA ASP A 42 0.24 -9.36 -15.02
C ASP A 42 0.27 -9.05 -13.52
N LYS A 43 0.38 -10.08 -12.67
CA LYS A 43 0.48 -9.91 -11.21
C LYS A 43 1.78 -9.24 -10.77
N LEU A 44 2.88 -9.47 -11.48
CA LEU A 44 4.15 -8.78 -11.20
C LEU A 44 4.09 -7.30 -11.63
N ILE A 45 3.40 -6.98 -12.72
CA ILE A 45 3.15 -5.60 -13.16
C ILE A 45 2.25 -4.89 -12.15
N GLU A 46 1.13 -5.51 -11.78
CA GLU A 46 0.22 -4.99 -10.76
C GLU A 46 0.96 -4.73 -9.43
N ALA A 47 1.84 -5.64 -9.02
CA ALA A 47 2.69 -5.43 -7.86
C ALA A 47 3.66 -4.25 -8.02
N GLN A 48 4.25 -4.08 -9.20
CA GLN A 48 5.17 -2.98 -9.49
C GLN A 48 4.46 -1.61 -9.47
N ASP A 49 3.22 -1.57 -9.94
CA ASP A 49 2.42 -0.35 -10.03
C ASP A 49 1.76 0.04 -8.71
N LEU A 50 1.28 -0.95 -7.94
CA LEU A 50 0.52 -0.72 -6.71
C LEU A 50 1.37 -0.62 -5.44
N LEU A 51 2.54 -1.26 -5.41
CA LEU A 51 3.37 -1.28 -4.20
C LEU A 51 4.41 -0.15 -4.20
N PRO A 52 4.57 0.57 -3.07
CA PRO A 52 5.72 1.44 -2.87
C PRO A 52 7.04 0.69 -3.07
N GLN A 53 8.06 1.37 -3.59
CA GLN A 53 9.40 0.80 -3.83
C GLN A 53 10.01 0.13 -2.60
N ASP A 54 9.67 0.59 -1.40
CA ASP A 54 10.20 0.03 -0.15
C ASP A 54 9.47 -1.26 0.25
N GLU A 55 8.18 -1.38 -0.07
CA GLU A 55 7.42 -2.62 0.14
C GLU A 55 7.83 -3.70 -0.86
N LEU A 56 8.24 -3.31 -2.08
CA LEU A 56 8.84 -4.24 -3.05
C LEU A 56 10.14 -4.87 -2.55
N LYS A 57 10.83 -4.25 -1.58
CA LYS A 57 12.04 -4.79 -0.94
C LYS A 57 11.73 -5.65 0.28
N SER A 58 10.46 -5.76 0.68
CA SER A 58 10.03 -6.61 1.79
C SER A 58 10.47 -8.06 1.58
N GLU A 59 10.93 -8.72 2.64
CA GLU A 59 11.43 -10.09 2.58
C GLU A 59 10.37 -11.06 2.04
N SER A 60 9.10 -10.86 2.40
CA SER A 60 7.99 -11.69 1.92
C SER A 60 7.78 -11.56 0.41
N VAL A 61 7.87 -10.34 -0.13
CA VAL A 61 7.78 -10.03 -1.56
C VAL A 61 8.98 -10.60 -2.30
N GLN A 62 10.18 -10.34 -1.82
CA GLN A 62 11.43 -10.81 -2.43
C GLN A 62 11.50 -12.35 -2.46
N LYS A 63 11.01 -13.02 -1.42
CA LYS A 63 10.91 -14.49 -1.39
C LYS A 63 9.91 -15.01 -2.43
N ALA A 64 8.78 -14.34 -2.62
CA ALA A 64 7.80 -14.70 -3.66
C ALA A 64 8.36 -14.45 -5.07
N ILE A 65 8.96 -13.28 -5.31
CA ILE A 65 9.62 -12.91 -6.59
C ILE A 65 10.71 -13.92 -6.94
N LYS A 66 11.57 -14.27 -5.98
CA LYS A 66 12.61 -15.29 -6.17
C LYS A 66 12.03 -16.65 -6.54
N GLY A 67 10.98 -17.10 -5.84
CA GLY A 67 10.30 -18.36 -6.16
C GLY A 67 9.72 -18.40 -7.57
N ILE A 68 9.18 -17.28 -8.04
CA ILE A 68 8.73 -17.13 -9.43
C ILE A 68 9.90 -17.18 -10.40
N GLN A 69 10.97 -16.43 -10.14
CA GLN A 69 12.14 -16.41 -11.00
C GLN A 69 12.76 -17.81 -11.16
N ASP A 70 12.87 -18.56 -10.07
CA ASP A 70 13.39 -19.93 -10.10
C ASP A 70 12.48 -20.86 -10.93
N ALA A 71 11.17 -20.77 -10.75
CA ALA A 71 10.19 -21.53 -11.53
C ALA A 71 10.23 -21.17 -13.03
N LEU A 72 10.36 -19.88 -13.37
CA LEU A 72 10.47 -19.41 -14.75
C LEU A 72 11.80 -19.80 -15.40
N ARG A 73 12.92 -19.77 -14.66
CA ARG A 73 14.21 -20.26 -15.17
C ARG A 73 14.16 -21.75 -15.49
N GLU A 74 13.51 -22.53 -14.63
CA GLU A 74 13.31 -23.95 -14.88
C GLU A 74 12.39 -24.18 -16.08
N CYS A 75 11.30 -23.41 -16.18
CA CYS A 75 10.40 -23.39 -17.32
C CYS A 75 11.17 -23.14 -18.62
N HIS A 76 11.90 -22.04 -18.71
CA HIS A 76 12.70 -21.65 -19.86
C HIS A 76 13.66 -22.77 -20.28
N LYS A 77 14.41 -23.35 -19.33
CA LYS A 77 15.34 -24.46 -19.59
C LYS A 77 14.65 -25.67 -20.21
N VAL A 78 13.42 -25.98 -19.80
CA VAL A 78 12.70 -27.14 -20.31
C VAL A 78 12.04 -26.84 -21.65
N VAL A 79 11.45 -25.66 -21.83
CA VAL A 79 10.90 -25.19 -23.12
C VAL A 79 11.99 -25.24 -24.20
N CYS A 80 13.21 -24.75 -23.91
CA CYS A 80 14.35 -24.89 -24.82
C CYS A 80 14.74 -26.36 -25.15
N LYS A 81 14.39 -27.32 -24.29
CA LYS A 81 14.70 -28.76 -24.48
C LYS A 81 13.57 -29.54 -25.15
N VAL A 82 12.35 -28.98 -25.19
CA VAL A 82 11.15 -29.65 -25.72
C VAL A 82 11.32 -30.00 -27.21
N THR A 83 12.08 -29.21 -27.97
CA THR A 83 12.42 -29.48 -29.39
C THR A 83 13.14 -30.81 -29.61
N LYS A 84 13.76 -31.41 -28.58
CA LYS A 84 14.56 -32.65 -28.69
C LYS A 84 13.85 -33.92 -28.17
N THR A 85 12.63 -33.81 -27.67
CA THR A 85 11.96 -34.93 -26.94
C THR A 85 10.72 -35.46 -27.65
N LYS A 86 10.35 -36.71 -27.38
CA LYS A 86 9.13 -37.35 -27.95
C LYS A 86 7.85 -36.73 -27.35
N PRO A 87 6.71 -36.73 -28.07
CA PRO A 87 5.47 -36.02 -27.68
C PRO A 87 4.98 -36.28 -26.24
N LEU A 88 4.95 -37.55 -25.79
CA LEU A 88 4.56 -37.91 -24.42
C LEU A 88 5.50 -37.35 -23.34
N GLY A 89 6.80 -37.29 -23.62
CA GLY A 89 7.78 -36.70 -22.70
C GLY A 89 7.66 -35.18 -22.59
N ARG A 90 7.28 -34.50 -23.68
CA ARG A 90 6.98 -33.06 -23.69
C ARG A 90 5.79 -32.74 -22.79
N PHE A 91 4.72 -33.53 -22.89
CA PHE A 91 3.49 -33.31 -22.12
C PHE A 91 3.71 -33.43 -20.61
N PHE A 92 4.42 -34.48 -20.16
CA PHE A 92 4.71 -34.68 -18.74
C PHE A 92 5.63 -33.58 -18.16
N MET A 93 6.59 -33.11 -18.96
CA MET A 93 7.44 -31.98 -18.59
C MET A 93 6.66 -30.67 -18.49
N ALA A 94 5.79 -30.38 -19.46
CA ALA A 94 4.91 -29.20 -19.44
C ALA A 94 4.00 -29.20 -18.21
N GLY A 95 3.39 -30.34 -17.85
CA GLY A 95 2.52 -30.45 -16.67
C GLY A 95 3.24 -30.17 -15.34
N LYS A 96 4.47 -30.67 -15.15
CA LYS A 96 5.27 -30.40 -13.95
C LYS A 96 5.62 -28.93 -13.80
N ILE A 97 5.97 -28.28 -14.90
CA ILE A 97 6.32 -26.85 -14.91
C ILE A 97 5.07 -26.02 -14.64
N LEU A 98 3.96 -26.38 -15.26
CA LEU A 98 2.69 -25.70 -15.05
C LEU A 98 2.27 -25.71 -13.58
N MET A 99 2.45 -26.84 -12.89
CA MET A 99 2.22 -26.91 -11.44
C MET A 99 3.13 -25.97 -10.65
N LYS A 100 4.42 -25.87 -11.02
CA LYS A 100 5.38 -24.97 -10.34
C LYS A 100 5.02 -23.51 -10.56
N ILE A 101 4.69 -23.11 -11.79
CA ILE A 101 4.28 -21.74 -12.12
C ILE A 101 2.96 -21.39 -11.43
N LYS A 102 1.97 -22.28 -11.45
CA LYS A 102 0.70 -22.09 -10.74
C LYS A 102 0.91 -21.94 -9.23
N THR A 103 1.77 -22.77 -8.64
CA THR A 103 2.10 -22.69 -7.21
C THR A 103 2.79 -21.36 -6.89
N ALA A 104 3.80 -20.96 -7.68
CA ALA A 104 4.49 -19.69 -7.48
C ALA A 104 3.56 -18.47 -7.68
N GLY A 105 2.70 -18.51 -8.70
CA GLY A 105 1.71 -17.45 -8.98
C GLY A 105 0.67 -17.30 -7.88
N THR A 106 0.12 -18.42 -7.36
CA THR A 106 -0.81 -18.37 -6.22
C THR A 106 -0.15 -17.86 -4.95
N HIS A 107 1.12 -18.19 -4.70
CA HIS A 107 1.88 -17.63 -3.59
C HIS A 107 2.09 -16.12 -3.74
N LEU A 108 2.43 -15.64 -4.94
CA LEU A 108 2.55 -14.20 -5.21
C LEU A 108 1.22 -13.49 -4.98
N SER A 109 0.12 -13.99 -5.55
CA SER A 109 -1.20 -13.38 -5.37
C SER A 109 -1.54 -13.24 -3.89
N ARG A 110 -1.35 -14.31 -3.09
CA ARG A 110 -1.61 -14.27 -1.65
C ARG A 110 -0.72 -13.26 -0.92
N SER A 111 0.56 -13.17 -1.29
CA SER A 111 1.47 -12.19 -0.69
C SER A 111 1.04 -10.76 -1.02
N LEU A 112 0.63 -10.49 -2.25
CA LEU A 112 0.12 -9.17 -2.67
C LEU A 112 -1.17 -8.82 -1.95
N ASP A 113 -2.13 -9.74 -1.86
CA ASP A 113 -3.39 -9.55 -1.13
C ASP A 113 -3.13 -9.19 0.35
N ASN A 114 -2.21 -9.90 1.00
CA ASN A 114 -1.83 -9.64 2.38
C ASN A 114 -1.15 -8.28 2.57
N LEU A 115 -0.28 -7.87 1.64
CA LEU A 115 0.40 -6.57 1.69
C LEU A 115 -0.57 -5.43 1.44
N MET A 116 -1.44 -5.56 0.44
CA MET A 116 -2.48 -4.57 0.18
C MET A 116 -3.42 -4.43 1.38
N ALA A 117 -3.80 -5.52 2.03
CA ALA A 117 -4.58 -5.48 3.26
C ALA A 117 -3.83 -4.75 4.39
N THR A 118 -2.52 -4.99 4.54
CA THR A 118 -1.67 -4.34 5.55
C THR A 118 -1.53 -2.84 5.28
N LEU A 119 -1.30 -2.45 4.02
CA LEU A 119 -1.22 -1.05 3.60
C LEU A 119 -2.54 -0.32 3.82
N ALA A 120 -3.67 -0.94 3.49
CA ALA A 120 -4.99 -0.38 3.74
C ALA A 120 -5.31 -0.19 5.23
N ILE A 121 -4.75 -1.05 6.11
CA ILE A 121 -4.86 -0.88 7.57
C ILE A 121 -3.99 0.28 8.04
N ARG A 122 -2.75 0.38 7.53
CA ARG A 122 -1.82 1.46 7.86
C ARG A 122 -2.39 2.83 7.51
N ASP A 123 -2.90 2.99 6.29
CA ASP A 123 -3.52 4.23 5.81
C ASP A 123 -4.68 4.69 6.71
N ARG A 124 -5.55 3.75 7.12
CA ARG A 124 -6.64 4.05 8.08
C ARG A 124 -6.16 4.46 9.46
N ASN A 125 -5.02 3.96 9.91
CA ASN A 125 -4.46 4.33 11.22
C ASN A 125 -3.82 5.72 11.16
N ASP A 126 -3.10 6.02 10.07
CA ASP A 126 -2.51 7.34 9.85
C ASP A 126 -3.60 8.42 9.77
N MET A 127 -4.69 8.16 9.04
CA MET A 127 -5.85 9.06 8.98
C MET A 127 -6.53 9.26 10.33
N ARG A 128 -6.63 8.19 11.16
CA ARG A 128 -7.16 8.31 12.53
C ARG A 128 -6.26 9.18 13.39
N HIS A 129 -4.95 8.97 13.35
CA HIS A 129 -4.01 9.76 14.12
C HIS A 129 -4.07 11.25 13.76
N LEU A 130 -4.11 11.56 12.46
CA LEU A 130 -4.19 12.94 11.98
C LEU A 130 -5.49 13.63 12.43
N ARG A 131 -6.61 12.91 12.39
CA ARG A 131 -7.91 13.40 12.90
C ARG A 131 -7.84 13.66 14.40
N ASP A 132 -7.27 12.76 15.17
CA ASP A 132 -7.19 12.88 16.62
C ASP A 132 -6.29 14.07 17.02
N GLN A 133 -5.15 14.28 16.34
CA GLN A 133 -4.32 15.49 16.50
C GLN A 133 -5.10 16.77 16.16
N THR A 134 -5.88 16.75 15.08
CA THR A 134 -6.69 17.90 14.67
C THR A 134 -7.74 18.23 15.73
N LEU A 135 -8.41 17.22 16.29
CA LEU A 135 -9.37 17.41 17.38
C LEU A 135 -8.72 17.98 18.64
N GLU A 136 -7.51 17.53 18.97
CA GLU A 136 -6.74 18.02 20.11
C GLU A 136 -6.41 19.52 19.97
N ILE A 137 -5.97 19.94 18.78
CA ILE A 137 -5.73 21.36 18.45
C ILE A 137 -7.03 22.17 18.53
N CYS A 138 -8.12 21.68 17.94
CA CYS A 138 -9.42 22.36 17.99
C CYS A 138 -9.90 22.56 19.44
N ASN A 139 -9.75 21.55 20.30
CA ASN A 139 -10.12 21.65 21.71
C ASN A 139 -9.25 22.67 22.47
N ALA A 140 -7.94 22.70 22.22
CA ALA A 140 -7.05 23.68 22.81
C ALA A 140 -7.46 25.12 22.44
N LEU A 141 -7.77 25.36 21.16
CA LEU A 141 -8.24 26.67 20.68
C LEU A 141 -9.58 27.08 21.31
N LEU A 142 -10.52 26.14 21.44
CA LEU A 142 -11.80 26.40 22.11
C LEU A 142 -11.62 26.78 23.58
N ASN A 143 -10.75 26.06 24.31
CA ASN A 143 -10.45 26.35 25.71
C ASN A 143 -9.81 27.74 25.87
N MET A 144 -8.83 28.08 25.03
CA MET A 144 -8.23 29.42 25.03
C MET A 144 -9.28 30.52 24.78
N ARG A 145 -10.23 30.29 23.85
CA ARG A 145 -11.28 31.27 23.58
C ARG A 145 -12.26 31.40 24.73
N LEU A 146 -12.58 30.30 25.40
CA LEU A 146 -13.42 30.29 26.61
C LEU A 146 -12.75 31.07 27.75
N GLU A 147 -11.45 30.88 27.97
CA GLU A 147 -10.67 31.62 28.96
C GLU A 147 -10.64 33.13 28.66
N GLN A 148 -10.45 33.51 27.39
CA GLN A 148 -10.53 34.92 26.96
C GLN A 148 -11.91 35.52 27.25
N LEU A 149 -13.00 34.82 26.93
CA LEU A 149 -14.37 35.26 27.22
C LEU A 149 -14.60 35.43 28.73
N ASN A 150 -14.15 34.47 29.54
CA ASN A 150 -14.24 34.54 31.00
C ASN A 150 -13.41 35.70 31.59
N ALA A 151 -12.24 35.99 31.01
CA ALA A 151 -11.43 37.14 31.40
C ALA A 151 -12.14 38.46 31.07
N MET A 152 -12.71 38.58 29.86
CA MET A 152 -13.48 39.76 29.45
C MET A 152 -14.70 39.99 30.35
N SER A 153 -15.46 38.93 30.65
CA SER A 153 -16.63 39.02 31.53
C SER A 153 -16.27 39.50 32.93
N ARG A 154 -15.13 39.04 33.47
CA ARG A 154 -14.60 39.52 34.77
C ARG A 154 -14.21 41.01 34.71
N ALA A 155 -13.51 41.43 33.65
CA ALA A 155 -13.12 42.82 33.47
C ALA A 155 -14.35 43.75 33.35
N GLU A 156 -15.37 43.34 32.58
CA GLU A 156 -16.64 44.09 32.49
C GLU A 156 -17.32 44.22 33.85
N SER A 157 -17.40 43.12 34.61
CA SER A 157 -17.99 43.12 35.95
C SER A 157 -17.25 44.06 36.91
N GLN A 158 -15.92 44.16 36.79
CA GLN A 158 -15.09 45.04 37.61
C GLN A 158 -15.28 46.51 37.23
N LEU A 159 -15.27 46.84 35.93
CA LEU A 159 -15.56 48.19 35.43
C LEU A 159 -16.95 48.68 35.85
N ARG A 160 -17.98 47.81 35.81
CA ARG A 160 -19.33 48.16 36.29
C ARG A 160 -19.34 48.54 37.76
N ARG A 161 -18.62 47.81 38.62
CA ARG A 161 -18.50 48.15 40.04
C ARG A 161 -17.78 49.49 40.24
N GLU A 162 -16.70 49.74 39.51
CA GLU A 162 -15.95 51.02 39.60
C GLU A 162 -16.80 52.23 39.14
N LEU A 163 -17.67 52.03 38.14
CA LEU A 163 -18.63 53.05 37.69
C LEU A 163 -19.78 53.28 38.68
N GLU A 164 -20.28 52.23 39.35
CA GLU A 164 -21.30 52.37 40.40
C GLU A 164 -20.74 53.03 41.68
N VAL A 165 -19.43 52.91 41.92
CA VAL A 165 -18.72 53.51 43.06
C VAL A 165 -18.17 54.90 42.73
N SER A 166 -18.20 55.34 41.47
CA SER A 166 -17.89 56.73 41.08
C SER A 166 -18.95 57.65 41.69
N PRO A 167 -18.62 58.38 42.75
CA PRO A 167 -19.63 58.89 43.61
C PRO A 167 -20.20 60.17 43.01
N THR A 168 -21.53 60.24 43.03
CA THR A 168 -22.32 61.47 43.15
C THR A 168 -21.95 62.31 44.40
N GLN A 169 -20.78 62.10 45.01
CA GLN A 169 -20.32 62.82 46.21
C GLN A 169 -19.93 64.28 45.94
N ASP A 170 -19.70 64.69 44.69
CA ASP A 170 -19.45 66.11 44.38
C ASP A 170 -20.71 66.94 44.15
N PHE A 171 -21.92 66.34 44.08
CA PHE A 171 -23.15 67.08 43.77
C PHE A 171 -24.02 67.45 44.98
N GLN A 172 -23.74 66.90 46.18
CA GLN A 172 -24.48 67.26 47.40
C GLN A 172 -23.77 68.25 48.32
N ALA A 173 -22.49 68.58 48.07
CA ALA A 173 -21.77 69.60 48.84
C ALA A 173 -22.08 71.04 48.38
N THR A 174 -22.74 71.25 47.24
CA THR A 174 -23.00 72.58 46.66
C THR A 174 -24.44 73.09 46.86
N LEU A 175 -25.33 72.31 47.48
CA LEU A 175 -26.74 72.70 47.70
C LEU A 175 -27.06 73.17 49.13
N GLN A 176 -26.04 73.40 49.97
CA GLN A 176 -26.18 74.00 51.31
C GLN A 176 -25.41 75.33 51.48
N GLN A 177 -25.32 76.16 50.44
CA GLN A 177 -24.89 77.56 50.57
C GLN A 177 -25.94 78.51 50.01
#